data_AF-A0A932AWL7-F1
#
_entry.id   AF-A0A932AWL7-F1
#
_cell.length_a   1.000
_cell.length_b   1.000
_cell.length_c   1.000
_cell.angle_alpha   90.00
_cell.angle_beta   90.00
_cell.angle_gamma   90.00
#
_symmetry.space_group_name_H-M   'P 1'
#
loop_
_entity.id
_entity.type
_entity.pdbx_description
1 polymer ?
#
loop_
_entity_poly.entity_id
_entity_poly.type
_entity_poly.pdbx_seq_one_letter_code
_entity_poly.pdbx_strand_id
1 'polypeptide(L)'
;MVARAQEEAAVIVAVLDASAVLAVYFDEPGAGEVSAALPGALLSAVNYTEVIGKCLDHGEVLAVVLRKLSAMGFSVVAHDAHLARRAGALLPLTKRLGLSLADRACLALAERERLPALTADRSWKSLALDIDIRLIR
;
A
#
# COMPACT_ATOMS: atom_id res chain seq x y z
N MET A 1 -19.83 -28.36 26.85
CA MET A 1 -18.57 -27.71 27.25
C MET A 1 -17.46 -28.54 26.61
N VAL A 2 -16.91 -28.20 25.45
CA VAL A 2 -16.06 -27.03 25.19
C VAL A 2 -16.29 -26.55 23.76
N ALA A 3 -16.73 -25.31 23.60
CA ALA A 3 -16.69 -24.63 22.31
C ALA A 3 -15.21 -24.36 21.99
N ARG A 4 -14.70 -24.94 20.91
CA ARG A 4 -13.41 -24.54 20.35
C ARG A 4 -13.57 -23.11 19.85
N ALA A 5 -13.00 -22.15 20.57
CA ALA A 5 -12.74 -20.83 20.03
C ALA A 5 -11.93 -21.02 18.75
N GLN A 6 -12.49 -20.64 17.61
CA GLN A 6 -11.69 -20.41 16.44
C GLN A 6 -10.85 -19.18 16.77
N GLU A 7 -9.54 -19.36 16.82
CA GLU A 7 -8.56 -18.28 16.76
C GLU A 7 -8.88 -17.51 15.46
N GLU A 8 -9.56 -16.37 15.57
CA GLU A 8 -9.57 -15.38 14.50
C GLU A 8 -8.11 -15.00 14.28
N ALA A 9 -7.50 -15.52 13.22
CA ALA A 9 -6.20 -15.08 12.79
C ALA A 9 -6.26 -13.56 12.71
N ALA A 10 -5.45 -12.86 13.50
CA ALA A 10 -5.44 -11.42 13.53
C ALA A 10 -5.27 -10.91 12.10
N VAL A 11 -6.32 -10.27 11.56
CA VAL A 11 -6.26 -9.65 10.24
C VAL A 11 -5.20 -8.59 10.35
N ILE A 12 -4.05 -8.83 9.71
CA ILE A 12 -3.00 -7.82 9.66
C ILE A 12 -3.48 -6.75 8.70
N VAL A 13 -3.99 -5.66 9.28
CA VAL A 13 -4.29 -4.45 8.53
C VAL A 13 -2.97 -3.78 8.15
N ALA A 14 -2.84 -3.38 6.89
CA ALA A 14 -1.62 -2.80 6.35
C ALA A 14 -1.90 -1.52 5.57
N VAL A 15 -0.84 -0.73 5.36
CA VAL A 15 -0.82 0.31 4.33
C VAL A 15 -0.23 -0.26 3.05
N LEU A 16 -0.93 -0.09 1.95
CA LEU A 16 -0.52 -0.60 0.64
C LEU A 16 0.23 0.47 -0.13
N ASP A 17 1.39 0.11 -0.65
CA ASP A 17 2.00 0.82 -1.75
C ASP A 17 1.25 0.54 -3.07
N ALA A 18 1.39 1.43 -4.05
CA ALA A 18 0.77 1.26 -5.37
C ALA A 18 1.26 -0.04 -6.04
N SER A 19 2.54 -0.38 -5.89
CA SER A 19 3.10 -1.61 -6.46
C SER A 19 2.47 -2.88 -5.87
N ALA A 20 2.03 -2.85 -4.62
CA ALA A 20 1.34 -3.98 -3.99
C ALA A 20 -0.09 -4.15 -4.55
N VAL A 21 -0.83 -3.05 -4.73
CA VAL A 21 -2.17 -3.08 -5.35
C VAL A 21 -2.08 -3.55 -6.80
N LEU A 22 -1.08 -3.09 -7.56
CA LEU A 22 -0.88 -3.49 -8.95
C LEU A 22 -0.52 -4.97 -9.09
N ALA A 23 0.24 -5.53 -8.13
CA ALA A 23 0.50 -6.96 -8.10
C ALA A 23 -0.80 -7.77 -8.03
N VAL A 24 -1.78 -7.37 -7.21
CA VAL A 24 -3.11 -8.01 -7.21
C VAL A 24 -3.87 -7.73 -8.51
N TYR A 25 -3.87 -6.48 -8.98
CA TYR A 25 -4.65 -6.08 -10.16
C TYR A 25 -4.26 -6.87 -11.41
N PHE A 26 -2.96 -7.13 -11.59
CA PHE A 26 -2.38 -7.82 -12.74
C PHE A 26 -1.98 -9.28 -12.49
N ASP A 27 -2.37 -9.85 -11.35
CA ASP A 27 -2.04 -11.23 -10.95
C ASP A 27 -0.52 -11.52 -11.02
N GLU A 28 0.27 -10.57 -10.53
CA GLU A 28 1.72 -10.69 -10.49
C GLU A 28 2.21 -11.47 -9.26
N PRO A 29 3.48 -11.94 -9.24
CA PRO A 29 4.05 -12.55 -8.03
C PRO A 29 3.87 -11.64 -6.80
N GLY A 30 3.48 -12.23 -5.67
CA GLY A 30 3.15 -11.52 -4.43
C GLY A 30 1.66 -11.17 -4.26
N ALA A 31 0.82 -11.34 -5.29
CA ALA A 31 -0.61 -11.03 -5.23
C ALA A 31 -1.35 -11.74 -4.09
N GLY A 32 -1.01 -13.00 -3.80
CA GLY A 32 -1.65 -13.78 -2.73
C GLY A 32 -1.43 -13.18 -1.34
N GLU A 33 -0.22 -12.69 -1.05
CA GLU A 33 0.12 -12.07 0.23
C GLU A 33 -0.64 -10.76 0.43
N VAL A 34 -0.72 -9.94 -0.63
CA VAL A 34 -1.49 -8.68 -0.59
C VAL A 34 -2.98 -8.97 -0.47
N SER A 35 -3.51 -9.97 -1.19
CA SER A 35 -4.93 -10.31 -1.18
C SER A 35 -5.45 -10.69 0.21
N ALA A 36 -4.61 -11.32 1.03
CA ALA A 36 -4.94 -11.63 2.42
C ALA A 36 -5.02 -10.39 3.32
N ALA A 37 -4.25 -9.33 3.01
CA ALA A 37 -4.21 -8.08 3.76
C ALA A 37 -5.24 -7.05 3.26
N LEU A 38 -5.78 -7.22 2.05
CA LEU A 38 -6.71 -6.29 1.41
C LEU A 38 -7.91 -5.89 2.29
N PRO A 39 -8.61 -6.81 2.97
CA PRO A 39 -9.73 -6.45 3.84
C PRO A 39 -9.27 -5.52 4.98
N GLY A 40 -9.71 -4.26 4.92
CA GLY A 40 -9.38 -3.25 5.93
C GLY A 40 -8.07 -2.51 5.69
N ALA A 41 -7.27 -2.90 4.69
CA ALA A 41 -6.05 -2.19 4.34
C ALA A 41 -6.31 -0.73 3.94
N LEU A 42 -5.29 0.10 4.09
CA LEU A 42 -5.33 1.52 3.78
C LEU A 42 -4.47 1.82 2.56
N LEU A 43 -4.97 2.68 1.67
CA LEU A 43 -4.24 3.17 0.50
C LEU A 43 -4.29 4.70 0.51
N SER A 44 -3.14 5.36 0.50
CA SER A 44 -3.12 6.82 0.36
C SER A 44 -3.72 7.23 -1.00
N ALA A 45 -4.49 8.32 -1.05
CA ALA A 45 -5.04 8.87 -2.29
C ALA A 45 -3.97 9.18 -3.36
N VAL A 46 -2.73 9.47 -2.93
CA VAL A 46 -1.59 9.64 -3.83
C VAL A 46 -1.23 8.31 -4.52
N ASN A 47 -1.16 7.22 -3.76
CA ASN A 47 -0.90 5.89 -4.29
C ASN A 47 -2.08 5.40 -5.14
N TYR A 48 -3.32 5.71 -4.75
CA TYR A 48 -4.52 5.42 -5.58
C TYR A 48 -4.44 6.10 -6.95
N THR A 49 -3.95 7.35 -7.01
CA THR A 49 -3.72 8.08 -8.26
C THR A 49 -2.68 7.37 -9.13
N GLU A 50 -1.57 6.90 -8.53
CA GLU A 50 -0.54 6.16 -9.24
C GLU A 50 -1.05 4.81 -9.77
N VAL A 51 -1.82 4.06 -8.98
CA VAL A 51 -2.44 2.79 -9.41
C VAL A 51 -3.32 3.02 -10.63
N ILE A 52 -4.23 4.01 -10.58
CA ILE A 52 -5.10 4.34 -11.72
C ILE A 52 -4.24 4.70 -12.94
N GLY A 53 -3.26 5.60 -12.77
CA GLY A 53 -2.38 6.03 -13.86
C GLY A 53 -1.65 4.86 -14.51
N LYS A 54 -1.08 3.95 -13.72
CA LYS A 54 -0.38 2.76 -14.24
C LYS A 54 -1.31 1.78 -14.95
N CYS A 55 -2.55 1.60 -14.48
CA CYS A 55 -3.53 0.78 -15.20
C CYS A 55 -3.89 1.40 -16.56
N LEU A 56 -4.09 2.73 -16.62
CA LEU A 56 -4.38 3.42 -17.89
C LEU A 56 -3.19 3.35 -18.86
N ASP A 57 -1.96 3.46 -18.35
CA ASP A 57 -0.73 3.31 -19.14
C ASP A 57 -0.61 1.89 -19.74
N HIS A 58 -1.15 0.87 -19.05
CA HIS A 58 -1.30 -0.49 -19.56
C HIS A 58 -2.49 -0.69 -20.52
N GLY A 59 -3.19 0.39 -20.90
CA GLY A 59 -4.31 0.34 -21.84
C GLY A 59 -5.66 -0.06 -21.23
N GLU A 60 -5.78 -0.10 -19.91
CA GLU A 60 -7.06 -0.36 -19.26
C GLU A 60 -8.03 0.83 -19.41
N VAL A 61 -9.33 0.54 -19.37
CA VAL A 61 -10.37 1.58 -19.41
C VAL A 61 -10.68 2.06 -17.99
N LEU A 62 -10.68 3.39 -17.77
CA LEU A 62 -10.88 3.99 -16.45
C LEU A 62 -12.09 3.43 -15.68
N ALA A 63 -13.24 3.27 -16.34
CA ALA A 63 -14.44 2.72 -15.70
C ALA A 63 -14.25 1.27 -15.22
N VAL A 64 -13.47 0.46 -15.94
CA VAL A 64 -13.12 -0.91 -15.55
C VAL A 64 -12.16 -0.90 -14.37
N VAL A 65 -11.14 -0.04 -14.41
CA VAL A 65 -10.17 0.14 -13.32
C VAL A 65 -10.88 0.49 -12.02
N LEU A 66 -11.71 1.55 -12.03
CA LEU A 66 -12.42 2.02 -10.84
C LEU A 66 -13.35 0.96 -10.25
N ARG A 67 -14.06 0.20 -11.11
CA ARG A 67 -14.93 -0.90 -10.67
C ARG A 67 -14.15 -2.05 -10.05
N LYS A 68 -12.97 -2.39 -10.59
CA LYS A 68 -12.11 -3.43 -10.02
C LYS A 68 -11.54 -2.98 -8.67
N LEU A 69 -10.98 -1.77 -8.60
CA LEU A 69 -10.38 -1.24 -7.38
C LEU A 69 -11.40 -1.10 -6.24
N SER A 70 -12.63 -0.66 -6.52
CA SER A 70 -13.68 -0.57 -5.49
C SER A 70 -14.11 -1.91 -4.91
N ALA A 71 -13.85 -3.03 -5.61
CA ALA A 71 -14.16 -4.37 -5.16
C ALA A 71 -13.03 -5.02 -4.33
N MET A 72 -11.86 -4.39 -4.21
CA MET A 72 -10.68 -4.97 -3.54
C MET A 72 -10.71 -4.88 -2.01
N GLY A 73 -11.61 -4.11 -1.39
CA GLY A 73 -11.80 -4.13 0.07
C GLY A 73 -10.83 -3.28 0.90
N PHE A 74 -9.91 -2.53 0.27
CA PHE A 74 -9.12 -1.49 0.93
C PHE A 74 -9.88 -0.17 1.01
N SER A 75 -9.47 0.73 1.91
CA SER A 75 -9.99 2.09 2.05
C SER A 75 -8.98 3.13 1.53
N VAL A 76 -9.46 4.07 0.72
CA VAL A 76 -8.63 5.20 0.28
C VAL A 76 -8.62 6.29 1.35
N VAL A 77 -7.42 6.68 1.78
CA VAL A 77 -7.19 7.71 2.81
C VAL A 77 -6.79 9.03 2.16
N ALA A 78 -7.48 10.11 2.53
CA ALA A 78 -7.17 11.46 2.05
C ALA A 78 -5.74 11.87 2.47
N HIS A 79 -4.98 12.44 1.52
CA HIS A 79 -3.62 12.93 1.77
C HIS A 79 -3.65 14.38 2.26
N ASP A 80 -3.82 14.55 3.56
CA ASP A 80 -3.93 15.86 4.21
C ASP A 80 -2.57 16.57 4.41
N ALA A 81 -2.61 17.77 4.97
CA ALA A 81 -1.41 18.57 5.22
C ALA A 81 -0.43 17.92 6.21
N HIS A 82 -0.90 17.08 7.15
CA HIS A 82 -0.02 16.36 8.07
C HIS A 82 0.77 15.28 7.34
N LEU A 83 0.08 14.45 6.54
CA LEU A 83 0.72 13.46 5.68
C LEU A 83 1.65 14.11 4.66
N ALA A 84 1.25 15.23 4.05
CA ALA A 84 2.08 15.95 3.08
C ALA A 84 3.38 16.48 3.70
N ARG A 85 3.33 17.07 4.90
CA ARG A 85 4.53 17.51 5.62
C ARG A 85 5.44 16.32 5.94
N ARG A 86 4.87 15.21 6.40
CA ARG A 86 5.67 14.03 6.75
C ARG A 86 6.30 13.40 5.52
N ALA A 87 5.54 13.19 4.46
CA ALA A 87 6.04 12.69 3.18
C ALA A 87 7.14 13.60 2.59
N GLY A 88 6.99 14.93 2.70
CA GLY A 88 8.04 15.88 2.31
C GLY A 88 9.32 15.72 3.13
N ALA A 89 9.21 15.56 4.45
CA ALA A 89 10.34 15.38 5.36
C ALA A 89 11.11 14.07 5.14
N LEU A 90 10.51 13.07 4.48
CA LEU A 90 11.18 11.81 4.13
C LEU A 90 12.16 11.96 2.95
N LEU A 91 12.06 13.02 2.14
CA LEU A 91 12.85 13.16 0.90
C LEU A 91 14.37 12.99 1.10
N PRO A 92 15.04 13.58 2.11
CA PRO A 92 16.48 13.40 2.29
C PRO A 92 16.89 11.93 2.52
N LEU A 93 16.02 11.14 3.16
CA LEU A 93 16.26 9.73 3.46
C LEU A 93 16.02 8.83 2.24
N THR A 94 15.06 9.21 1.39
CA THR A 94 14.60 8.33 0.32
C THR A 94 15.12 8.71 -1.08
N LYS A 95 15.61 9.95 -1.27
CA LYS A 95 16.06 10.45 -2.58
C LYS A 95 17.14 9.58 -3.21
N ARG A 96 18.12 9.13 -2.41
CA ARG A 96 19.23 8.29 -2.88
C ARG A 96 18.79 6.90 -3.36
N LEU A 97 17.60 6.47 -2.93
CA LEU A 97 17.00 5.18 -3.27
C LEU A 97 16.02 5.30 -4.44
N GLY A 98 15.78 6.53 -4.95
CA GLY A 98 14.89 6.77 -6.09
C GLY A 98 13.40 6.80 -5.74
N LEU A 99 13.03 6.80 -4.45
CA LEU A 99 11.62 6.75 -4.06
C LEU A 99 10.82 7.95 -4.57
N SER A 100 9.63 7.65 -5.06
CA SER A 100 8.65 8.57 -5.62
C SER A 100 7.94 9.40 -4.53
N LEU A 101 7.08 10.32 -4.95
CA LEU A 101 6.15 11.01 -4.05
C LEU A 101 5.14 10.04 -3.43
N ALA A 102 4.64 9.08 -4.22
CA ALA A 102 3.68 8.09 -3.76
C ALA A 102 4.29 7.15 -2.73
N ASP A 103 5.56 6.77 -2.89
CA ASP A 103 6.28 5.92 -1.93
C ASP A 103 6.36 6.60 -0.56
N ARG A 104 6.75 7.88 -0.56
CA ARG A 104 6.81 8.69 0.68
C ARG A 104 5.42 8.94 1.27
N ALA A 105 4.38 9.02 0.46
CA ALA A 105 3.01 9.15 0.95
C ALA A 105 2.52 7.87 1.65
N CYS A 106 2.85 6.70 1.09
CA CYS A 106 2.58 5.40 1.72
C CYS A 106 3.34 5.26 3.04
N LEU A 107 4.64 5.55 3.07
CA LEU A 107 5.46 5.53 4.29
C LEU A 107 4.91 6.47 5.38
N ALA A 108 4.55 7.70 5.01
CA ALA A 108 3.97 8.66 5.95
C ALA A 108 2.63 8.19 6.53
N LEU A 109 1.81 7.51 5.73
CA LEU A 109 0.55 6.92 6.19
C LEU A 109 0.80 5.73 7.12
N ALA A 110 1.73 4.84 6.77
CA ALA A 110 2.12 3.69 7.60
C ALA A 110 2.62 4.13 8.98
N GLU A 111 3.46 5.17 9.03
CA GLU A 111 3.95 5.76 10.28
C GLU A 111 2.81 6.36 11.12
N ARG A 112 1.86 7.08 10.50
CA ARG A 112 0.72 7.70 11.20
C ARG A 112 -0.18 6.66 11.85
N GLU A 113 -0.50 5.60 11.10
CA GLU A 113 -1.45 4.56 11.52
C GLU A 113 -0.78 3.45 12.35
N ARG A 114 0.56 3.44 12.43
CA ARG A 114 1.36 2.40 13.09
C ARG A 114 1.07 1.01 12.52
N LEU A 115 0.96 0.95 11.20
CA LEU A 115 0.67 -0.27 10.45
C LEU A 115 1.87 -0.64 9.57
N PRO A 116 2.04 -1.93 9.24
CA PRO A 116 3.05 -2.34 8.27
C PRO A 116 2.76 -1.76 6.88
N ALA A 117 3.81 -1.49 6.13
CA ALA A 117 3.73 -1.11 4.72
C ALA A 117 4.06 -2.31 3.82
N LEU A 118 3.15 -2.65 2.90
CA LEU A 118 3.36 -3.69 1.89
C LEU A 118 3.78 -3.06 0.56
N THR A 119 4.89 -3.54 -0.02
CA THR A 119 5.42 -3.05 -1.30
C THR A 119 6.09 -4.17 -2.10
N ALA A 120 6.15 -4.00 -3.42
CA ALA A 120 6.99 -4.81 -4.31
C ALA A 120 8.37 -4.18 -4.54
N ASP A 121 8.63 -2.95 -4.06
CA ASP A 121 9.91 -2.26 -4.25
C ASP A 121 10.95 -2.68 -3.19
N ARG A 122 11.95 -3.43 -3.66
CA ARG A 122 13.05 -3.90 -2.80
C ARG A 122 13.93 -2.77 -2.27
N SER A 123 13.91 -1.57 -2.88
CA SER A 123 14.73 -0.43 -2.46
C SER A 123 14.43 0.00 -1.02
N TRP A 124 13.20 -0.26 -0.56
CA TRP A 124 12.71 0.09 0.78
C TRP A 124 13.38 -0.68 1.91
N LYS A 125 13.99 -1.85 1.64
CA LYS A 125 14.71 -2.65 2.66
C LYS A 125 15.85 -1.90 3.35
N SER A 126 16.38 -0.87 2.71
CA SER A 126 17.51 -0.08 3.22
C SER A 126 17.08 1.17 3.99
N LEU A 127 15.78 1.38 4.18
CA LEU A 127 15.24 2.51 4.92
C LEU A 127 15.42 2.30 6.42
N ALA A 128 16.10 3.25 7.06
CA ALA A 128 16.17 3.35 8.51
C ALA A 128 14.96 4.14 9.04
N LEU A 129 13.77 3.54 8.96
CA LEU A 129 12.52 4.09 9.48
C LEU A 129 11.93 3.12 10.50
N ASP A 130 11.22 3.64 11.50
CA ASP A 130 10.48 2.85 12.48
C ASP A 130 9.11 2.42 11.90
N ILE A 131 9.16 1.70 10.77
CA ILE A 131 8.00 1.19 10.05
C ILE A 131 8.30 -0.27 9.71
N ASP A 132 7.37 -1.18 9.99
CA ASP A 132 7.44 -2.57 9.53
C ASP A 132 7.21 -2.62 8.01
N ILE A 133 8.28 -2.77 7.23
CA ILE A 133 8.22 -2.87 5.77
C ILE A 133 8.23 -4.33 5.37
N ARG A 134 7.18 -4.76 4.67
CA ARG A 134 7.02 -6.14 4.19
C ARG A 134 7.05 -6.17 2.67
N LEU A 135 8.05 -6.86 2.13
CA LEU A 135 8.13 -7.11 0.70
C LEU A 135 7.21 -8.26 0.33
N ILE A 136 6.49 -8.10 -0.77
CA ILE A 136 5.60 -9.14 -1.31
C ILE A 136 6.31 -10.06 -2.32
N ARG A 137 7.55 -9.73 -2.71
CA ARG A 137 8.43 -10.54 -3.57
C ARG A 137 9.88 -10.12 -3.51
#